data_AF-A0A538F0N5-F1
#
_entry.id   AF-A0A538F0N5-F1
#
_cell.length_a   1.000
_cell.length_b   1.000
_cell.length_c   1.000
_cell.angle_alpha   90.00
_cell.angle_beta   90.00
_cell.angle_gamma   90.00
#
_symmetry.space_group_name_H-M   'P 1'
#
loop_
_entity.id
_entity.type
_entity.pdbx_description
1 polymer ?
#
loop_
_entity_poly.entity_id
_entity_poly.type
_entity_poly.pdbx_seq_one_letter_code
_entity_poly.pdbx_strand_id
1 'polypeptide(L)'
;MPLRRGSFAPLIAALLALLISGCGSSKSSNSSDANSAATGDIPDNQVFLTYRNQAAGYSILYPEGWARKGSATRTSFQDKNNLIRVVVKRGSQPTVASVKSDLQKQRAAAPSLNVASAQALTIAGKPVVKVTYSSESTPNAVTGKRVKLVVDRYAYYQGGRVAIVDLGTAVGVDNVDAYRMISRSFKWR
;
A
#
# COMPACT_ATOMS: atom_id res chain seq x y z
N MET A 1 36.60 -70.84 -20.34
CA MET A 1 37.11 -70.36 -19.03
C MET A 1 38.48 -69.75 -19.25
N PRO A 2 38.84 -68.65 -18.56
CA PRO A 2 38.71 -67.28 -19.05
C PRO A 2 40.01 -66.69 -19.64
N LEU A 3 39.88 -65.72 -20.55
CA LEU A 3 40.96 -64.78 -20.90
C LEU A 3 40.62 -63.38 -20.38
N ARG A 4 41.68 -62.72 -19.92
CA ARG A 4 41.72 -61.64 -18.94
C ARG A 4 42.08 -60.32 -19.61
N ARG A 5 41.29 -59.29 -19.28
CA ARG A 5 41.57 -57.84 -19.15
C ARG A 5 42.63 -57.17 -20.04
N GLY A 6 42.21 -56.05 -20.62
CA GLY A 6 43.07 -54.90 -20.91
C GLY A 6 42.23 -53.68 -21.31
N SER A 7 41.84 -52.86 -20.33
CA SER A 7 41.17 -51.57 -20.52
C SER A 7 42.19 -50.48 -20.81
N PHE A 8 41.98 -49.65 -21.83
CA PHE A 8 42.31 -48.22 -21.83
C PHE A 8 41.40 -47.48 -22.83
N ALA A 9 40.77 -46.41 -22.35
CA ALA A 9 39.96 -45.43 -23.07
C ALA A 9 40.58 -44.04 -22.76
N PRO A 10 40.01 -42.87 -23.15
CA PRO A 10 39.10 -42.49 -24.25
C PRO A 10 39.58 -41.17 -24.95
N LEU A 11 38.72 -40.54 -25.77
CA LEU A 11 38.47 -39.08 -26.04
C LEU A 11 38.17 -38.85 -27.54
N ILE A 12 36.93 -38.66 -28.04
CA ILE A 12 35.90 -37.59 -27.84
C ILE A 12 36.47 -36.21 -28.24
N ALA A 13 35.87 -35.33 -29.06
CA ALA A 13 34.56 -35.11 -29.69
C ALA A 13 34.79 -34.15 -30.89
N ALA A 14 34.10 -34.28 -32.02
CA ALA A 14 32.78 -33.74 -32.38
C ALA A 14 32.74 -32.24 -32.71
N LEU A 15 32.04 -31.96 -33.81
CA LEU A 15 32.15 -30.84 -34.73
C LEU A 15 30.85 -30.00 -34.69
N LEU A 16 31.01 -28.68 -34.86
CA LEU A 16 30.11 -27.66 -35.45
C LEU A 16 28.61 -27.57 -35.09
N ALA A 17 28.14 -26.34 -34.82
CA ALA A 17 27.05 -25.66 -35.57
C ALA A 17 26.83 -24.19 -35.13
N LEU A 18 26.02 -23.46 -35.90
CA LEU A 18 26.08 -22.04 -36.28
C LEU A 18 24.81 -21.22 -35.88
N LEU A 19 24.93 -19.89 -35.73
CA LEU A 19 23.92 -18.77 -35.84
C LEU A 19 22.76 -18.75 -34.80
N ILE A 20 22.02 -17.67 -34.42
CA ILE A 20 21.49 -16.43 -35.06
C ILE A 20 21.13 -15.38 -33.96
N SER A 21 21.07 -14.10 -34.33
CA SER A 21 20.43 -12.87 -33.77
C SER A 21 19.52 -12.89 -32.52
N GLY A 22 19.53 -11.78 -31.76
CA GLY A 22 18.33 -11.34 -31.01
C GLY A 22 18.56 -10.35 -29.86
N CYS A 23 17.92 -9.18 -29.95
CA CYS A 23 17.77 -8.13 -28.93
C CYS A 23 17.35 -8.65 -27.54
N GLY A 24 17.96 -8.11 -26.49
CA GLY A 24 17.51 -8.31 -25.11
C GLY A 24 18.12 -7.28 -24.18
N SER A 25 17.64 -6.03 -24.24
CA SER A 25 17.87 -5.06 -23.16
C SER A 25 17.19 -5.57 -21.90
N SER A 26 17.91 -6.34 -21.10
CA SER A 26 17.48 -6.79 -19.78
C SER A 26 17.34 -5.57 -18.87
N LYS A 27 16.10 -5.12 -18.63
CA LYS A 27 15.77 -4.21 -17.54
C LYS A 27 16.21 -4.88 -16.24
N SER A 28 17.29 -4.38 -15.65
CA SER A 28 17.73 -4.75 -14.32
C SER A 28 16.79 -4.09 -13.31
N SER A 29 15.66 -4.73 -13.01
CA SER A 29 14.85 -4.47 -11.82
C SER A 29 15.20 -5.55 -10.79
N ASN A 30 16.44 -5.53 -10.29
CA ASN A 30 17.03 -6.64 -9.57
C ASN A 30 17.13 -6.38 -8.06
N SER A 31 16.52 -7.28 -7.29
CA SER A 31 16.66 -7.51 -5.83
C SER A 31 16.09 -6.49 -4.84
N SER A 32 16.31 -5.18 -5.01
CA SER A 32 15.82 -4.16 -4.05
C SER A 32 14.30 -4.07 -4.06
N ASP A 33 13.70 -3.95 -5.25
CA ASP A 33 12.25 -3.82 -5.43
C ASP A 33 11.50 -5.07 -4.96
N ALA A 34 12.09 -6.26 -5.19
CA ALA A 34 11.54 -7.53 -4.74
C ALA A 34 11.59 -7.66 -3.20
N ASN A 35 12.67 -7.17 -2.57
CA ASN A 35 12.82 -7.17 -1.12
C ASN A 35 11.87 -6.15 -0.45
N SER A 36 11.74 -4.94 -1.01
CA SER A 36 10.75 -3.93 -0.58
C SER A 36 9.33 -4.48 -0.67
N ALA A 37 8.98 -5.12 -1.79
CA ALA A 37 7.69 -5.76 -1.92
C ALA A 37 7.46 -6.82 -0.82
N ALA A 38 8.46 -7.65 -0.48
CA ALA A 38 8.32 -8.68 0.54
C ALA A 38 8.08 -8.10 1.96
N THR A 39 8.67 -6.96 2.29
CA THR A 39 8.51 -6.30 3.60
C THR A 39 7.24 -5.45 3.71
N GLY A 40 6.60 -5.14 2.57
CA GLY A 40 5.44 -4.23 2.50
C GLY A 40 5.84 -2.77 2.27
N ASP A 41 7.12 -2.51 1.99
CA ASP A 41 7.60 -1.21 1.54
C ASP A 41 7.07 -0.90 0.13
N ILE A 42 6.72 0.37 -0.13
CA ILE A 42 6.27 0.84 -1.44
C ILE A 42 7.51 1.30 -2.21
N PRO A 43 7.89 0.64 -3.31
CA PRO A 43 9.09 1.00 -4.05
C PRO A 43 9.08 2.44 -4.57
N ASP A 44 10.24 3.09 -4.65
CA ASP A 44 10.37 4.46 -5.16
C ASP A 44 9.89 4.61 -6.61
N ASN A 45 10.08 3.56 -7.43
CA ASN A 45 9.63 3.51 -8.82
C ASN A 45 8.15 3.13 -8.97
N GLN A 46 7.40 3.05 -7.87
CA GLN A 46 5.98 2.73 -7.88
C GLN A 46 5.21 3.70 -8.77
N VAL A 47 4.47 3.14 -9.72
CA VAL A 47 3.52 3.91 -10.53
C VAL A 47 2.26 4.20 -9.71
N PHE A 48 1.80 5.45 -9.72
CA PHE A 48 0.56 5.87 -9.07
C PHE A 48 -0.49 6.26 -10.09
N LEU A 49 -1.71 5.76 -9.91
CA LEU A 49 -2.85 6.02 -10.77
C LEU A 49 -3.86 6.93 -10.07
N THR A 50 -4.56 7.76 -10.83
CA THR A 50 -5.66 8.57 -10.28
C THR A 50 -6.95 7.77 -10.26
N TYR A 51 -7.44 7.48 -9.07
CA TYR A 51 -8.81 7.01 -8.88
C TYR A 51 -9.78 8.19 -8.83
N ARG A 52 -10.91 8.06 -9.52
CA ARG A 52 -12.03 9.02 -9.47
C ARG A 52 -13.27 8.29 -9.00
N ASN A 53 -13.83 8.72 -7.88
CA ASN A 53 -15.12 8.25 -7.40
C ASN A 53 -16.18 9.31 -7.71
N GLN A 54 -16.91 9.10 -8.81
CA GLN A 54 -17.96 10.02 -9.24
C GLN A 54 -19.12 10.07 -8.24
N ALA A 55 -19.50 8.92 -7.66
CA ALA A 55 -20.64 8.84 -6.74
C ALA A 55 -20.41 9.63 -5.44
N ALA A 56 -19.19 9.64 -4.91
CA ALA A 56 -18.83 10.41 -3.71
C ALA A 56 -18.15 11.76 -4.01
N GLY A 57 -17.92 12.08 -5.29
CA GLY A 57 -17.37 13.36 -5.73
C GLY A 57 -15.93 13.61 -5.26
N TYR A 58 -15.01 12.67 -5.46
CA TYR A 58 -13.59 12.88 -5.15
C TYR A 58 -12.65 12.16 -6.11
N SER A 59 -11.37 12.52 -6.05
CA SER A 59 -10.27 11.77 -6.63
C SER A 59 -9.08 11.66 -5.68
N ILE A 60 -8.29 10.60 -5.81
CA ILE A 60 -7.06 10.36 -5.04
C ILE A 60 -6.09 9.50 -5.85
N LEU A 61 -4.80 9.64 -5.61
CA LEU A 61 -3.80 8.69 -6.11
C LEU A 61 -3.84 7.38 -5.31
N TYR A 62 -3.53 6.29 -6.01
CA TYR A 62 -3.27 5.00 -5.38
C TYR A 62 -2.18 4.26 -6.18
N PRO A 63 -1.40 3.37 -5.55
CA PRO A 63 -0.40 2.59 -6.27
C PRO A 63 -1.03 1.63 -7.28
N GLU A 64 -0.46 1.57 -8.48
CA GLU A 64 -0.82 0.56 -9.47
C GLU A 64 -0.69 -0.86 -8.89
N GLY A 65 -1.59 -1.75 -9.30
CA GLY A 65 -1.59 -3.15 -8.88
C GLY A 65 -2.30 -3.43 -7.53
N TRP A 66 -2.63 -2.40 -6.75
CA TRP A 66 -3.32 -2.61 -5.47
C TRP A 66 -4.77 -3.04 -5.65
N ALA A 67 -5.19 -4.02 -4.84
CA ALA A 67 -6.55 -4.55 -4.87
C ALA A 67 -7.56 -3.50 -4.37
N ARG A 68 -8.50 -3.11 -5.24
CA ARG A 68 -9.58 -2.16 -4.91
C ARG A 68 -10.86 -2.88 -4.50
N LYS A 69 -11.49 -2.44 -3.40
CA LYS A 69 -12.81 -2.93 -2.93
C LYS A 69 -13.68 -1.79 -2.42
N GLY A 70 -14.99 -2.02 -2.28
CA GLY A 70 -15.89 -1.11 -1.57
C GLY A 70 -17.17 -0.74 -2.33
N SER A 71 -17.79 0.36 -1.88
CA SER A 71 -19.05 0.91 -2.38
C SER A 71 -18.88 2.39 -2.76
N ALA A 72 -20.00 3.05 -3.11
CA ALA A 72 -20.03 4.46 -3.48
C ALA A 72 -19.33 5.38 -2.45
N THR A 73 -19.59 5.20 -1.16
CA THR A 73 -19.10 6.09 -0.09
C THR A 73 -17.93 5.52 0.72
N ARG A 74 -17.52 4.27 0.45
CA ARG A 74 -16.39 3.62 1.13
C ARG A 74 -15.57 2.84 0.12
N THR A 75 -14.34 3.28 -0.13
CA THR A 75 -13.42 2.60 -1.04
C THR A 75 -12.14 2.24 -0.30
N SER A 76 -11.57 1.07 -0.57
CA SER A 76 -10.23 0.70 -0.11
C SER A 76 -9.35 0.20 -1.24
N PHE A 77 -8.04 0.46 -1.12
CA PHE A 77 -6.96 -0.10 -1.92
C PHE A 77 -5.99 -0.78 -0.97
N GLN A 78 -5.59 -2.02 -1.25
CA GLN A 78 -4.72 -2.78 -0.37
C GLN A 78 -3.72 -3.63 -1.17
N ASP A 79 -2.50 -3.69 -0.66
CA ASP A 79 -1.51 -4.72 -0.97
C ASP A 79 -0.86 -5.17 0.34
N LYS A 80 -0.81 -6.48 0.60
CA LYS A 80 -0.32 -7.05 1.87
C LYS A 80 -0.98 -6.37 3.09
N ASN A 81 -0.19 -5.74 3.96
CA ASN A 81 -0.65 -5.01 5.14
C ASN A 81 -0.79 -3.50 4.92
N ASN A 82 -0.54 -3.03 3.70
CA ASN A 82 -0.74 -1.65 3.33
C ASN A 82 -2.19 -1.38 2.96
N LEU A 83 -2.70 -0.23 3.37
CA LEU A 83 -4.08 0.17 3.09
C LEU A 83 -4.19 1.66 2.79
N ILE A 84 -5.03 1.96 1.80
CA ILE A 84 -5.67 3.25 1.62
C ILE A 84 -7.16 3.00 1.81
N ARG A 85 -7.82 3.72 2.71
CA ARG A 85 -9.27 3.64 2.87
C ARG A 85 -9.86 5.04 2.86
N VAL A 86 -10.81 5.27 1.98
CA VAL A 86 -11.55 6.52 1.88
C VAL A 86 -13.00 6.27 2.28
N VAL A 87 -13.50 7.04 3.25
CA VAL A 87 -14.91 7.05 3.67
C VAL A 87 -15.46 8.46 3.56
N VAL A 88 -16.53 8.63 2.79
CA VAL A 88 -17.23 9.91 2.64
C VAL A 88 -18.54 9.86 3.41
N LYS A 89 -18.76 10.88 4.26
CA LYS A 89 -19.98 11.05 5.05
C LYS A 89 -20.42 12.51 5.08
N ARG A 90 -21.68 12.77 5.40
CA ARG A 90 -22.13 14.11 5.79
C ARG A 90 -21.58 14.47 7.18
N GLY A 91 -21.33 15.75 7.40
CA GLY A 91 -20.84 16.25 8.69
C GLY A 91 -20.42 17.70 8.66
N SER A 92 -20.07 18.23 9.83
CA SER A 92 -19.45 19.54 9.99
C SER A 92 -17.94 19.48 9.72
N GLN A 93 -17.31 20.64 9.64
CA GLN A 93 -15.86 20.75 9.48
C GLN A 93 -15.13 20.04 10.64
N PRO A 94 -14.21 19.09 10.37
CA PRO A 94 -13.48 18.38 11.40
C PRO A 94 -12.59 19.31 12.23
N THR A 95 -12.55 19.05 13.53
CA THR A 95 -11.58 19.62 14.47
C THR A 95 -10.75 18.49 15.07
N VAL A 96 -9.61 18.82 15.67
CA VAL A 96 -8.80 17.82 16.40
C VAL A 96 -9.65 17.09 17.45
N ALA A 97 -10.50 17.83 18.17
CA ALA A 97 -11.39 17.26 19.18
C ALA A 97 -12.45 16.32 18.56
N SER A 98 -13.10 16.72 17.47
CA SER A 98 -14.15 15.88 16.86
C SER A 98 -13.58 14.59 16.27
N VAL A 99 -12.39 14.64 15.64
CA VAL A 99 -11.75 13.43 15.11
C VAL A 99 -11.28 12.49 16.22
N LYS A 100 -10.75 13.02 17.34
CA LYS A 100 -10.42 12.20 18.52
C LYS A 100 -11.66 11.52 19.10
N SER A 101 -12.78 12.24 19.22
CA SER A 101 -14.04 11.68 19.70
C SER A 101 -14.56 10.57 18.76
N ASP A 102 -14.50 10.78 17.45
CA ASP A 102 -14.86 9.76 16.45
C ASP A 102 -14.01 8.49 16.60
N LEU A 103 -12.69 8.64 16.80
CA LEU A 103 -11.78 7.51 17.03
C LEU A 103 -12.07 6.79 18.36
N GLN A 104 -12.39 7.51 19.44
CA GLN A 104 -12.80 6.90 20.70
C GLN A 104 -14.06 6.04 20.53
N LYS A 105 -15.07 6.52 19.81
CA LYS A 105 -16.27 5.73 19.48
C LYS A 105 -15.92 4.49 18.66
N GLN A 106 -14.97 4.59 17.74
CA GLN A 106 -14.49 3.45 16.94
C GLN A 106 -13.78 2.37 17.76
N ARG A 107 -13.20 2.72 18.92
CA ARG A 107 -12.55 1.73 19.82
C ARG A 107 -13.50 0.64 20.29
N ALA A 108 -14.81 0.91 20.37
CA ALA A 108 -15.80 -0.10 20.73
C ALA A 108 -15.84 -1.27 19.74
N ALA A 109 -15.61 -1.01 18.46
CA ALA A 109 -15.54 -2.03 17.40
C ALA A 109 -14.10 -2.50 17.10
N ALA A 110 -13.09 -1.72 17.50
CA ALA A 110 -11.68 -2.02 17.31
C ALA A 110 -10.87 -1.69 18.58
N PRO A 111 -10.89 -2.56 19.61
CA PRO A 111 -10.26 -2.30 20.91
C PRO A 111 -8.75 -2.03 20.83
N SER A 112 -8.06 -2.57 19.81
CA SER A 112 -6.63 -2.36 19.56
C SER A 112 -6.28 -0.95 19.06
N LEU A 113 -7.28 -0.11 18.78
CA LEU A 113 -7.07 1.26 18.35
C LEU A 113 -6.50 2.13 19.48
N ASN A 114 -5.35 2.74 19.25
CA ASN A 114 -4.67 3.64 20.19
C ASN A 114 -4.17 4.90 19.46
N VAL A 115 -4.62 6.08 19.89
CA VAL A 115 -4.25 7.37 19.28
C VAL A 115 -2.88 7.82 19.78
N ALA A 116 -1.98 8.14 18.87
CA ALA A 116 -0.63 8.62 19.19
C ALA A 116 -0.53 10.15 19.14
N SER A 117 -1.03 10.77 18.07
CA SER A 117 -0.94 12.23 17.87
C SER A 117 -2.10 12.74 17.03
N ALA A 118 -2.43 14.03 17.17
CA ALA A 118 -3.48 14.67 16.39
C ALA A 118 -3.17 16.16 16.22
N GLN A 119 -3.32 16.67 15.00
CA GLN A 119 -3.02 18.05 14.66
C GLN A 119 -3.90 18.57 13.51
N ALA A 120 -4.14 19.88 13.50
CA ALA A 120 -4.65 20.56 12.32
C ALA A 120 -3.48 20.92 11.41
N LEU A 121 -3.67 20.81 10.10
CA LEU A 121 -2.70 21.20 9.09
C LEU A 121 -3.41 21.71 7.84
N THR A 122 -2.63 22.21 6.88
CA THR A 122 -3.15 22.69 5.60
C THR A 122 -2.62 21.82 4.46
N ILE A 123 -3.51 21.34 3.58
CA ILE A 123 -3.15 20.66 2.33
C ILE A 123 -3.78 21.44 1.18
N ALA A 124 -2.95 21.90 0.23
CA ALA A 124 -3.39 22.67 -0.93
C ALA A 124 -4.31 23.86 -0.56
N GLY A 125 -3.96 24.59 0.50
CA GLY A 125 -4.74 25.73 1.00
C GLY A 125 -6.05 25.39 1.71
N LYS A 126 -6.34 24.11 1.97
CA LYS A 126 -7.53 23.65 2.69
C LYS A 126 -7.18 23.12 4.09
N PRO A 127 -8.01 23.42 5.11
CA PRO A 127 -7.83 22.87 6.44
C PRO A 127 -8.12 21.37 6.45
N VAL A 128 -7.21 20.61 7.06
CA VAL A 128 -7.28 19.15 7.22
C VAL A 128 -6.85 18.80 8.63
N VAL A 129 -7.54 17.85 9.26
CA VAL A 129 -7.10 17.29 10.54
C VAL A 129 -6.36 15.97 10.27
N LYS A 130 -5.12 15.87 10.74
CA LYS A 130 -4.34 14.61 10.72
C LYS A 130 -4.34 13.99 12.11
N VAL A 131 -4.59 12.69 12.18
CA VAL A 131 -4.43 11.90 13.41
C VAL A 131 -3.63 10.64 13.08
N THR A 132 -2.60 10.37 13.86
CA THR A 132 -1.85 9.12 13.79
C THR A 132 -2.31 8.21 14.92
N TYR A 133 -2.67 6.97 14.59
CA TYR A 133 -3.08 5.97 15.56
C TYR A 133 -2.57 4.58 15.15
N SER A 134 -2.45 3.67 16.10
CA SER A 134 -2.16 2.26 15.80
C SER A 134 -3.42 1.40 15.91
N SER A 135 -3.50 0.32 15.14
CA SER A 135 -4.53 -0.72 15.25
C SER A 135 -3.97 -2.07 14.84
N GLU A 136 -4.74 -3.15 14.98
CA GLU A 136 -4.38 -4.43 14.37
C GLU A 136 -4.97 -4.57 12.96
N SER A 137 -4.24 -5.28 12.09
CA SER A 137 -4.73 -5.70 10.78
C SER A 137 -5.89 -6.68 10.91
N THR A 138 -6.63 -6.89 9.82
CA THR A 138 -7.44 -8.11 9.68
C THR A 138 -6.53 -9.33 9.74
N PRO A 139 -7.02 -10.50 10.21
CA PRO A 139 -6.25 -11.74 10.13
C PRO A 139 -5.87 -12.02 8.68
N ASN A 140 -4.63 -12.44 8.46
CA ASN A 140 -4.23 -12.99 7.18
C ASN A 140 -5.07 -14.24 6.89
N ALA A 141 -5.63 -14.35 5.68
CA ALA A 141 -6.56 -15.42 5.33
C ALA A 141 -5.92 -16.82 5.31
N VAL A 142 -4.59 -16.91 5.19
CA VAL A 142 -3.84 -18.17 5.16
C VAL A 142 -3.25 -18.49 6.52
N THR A 143 -2.59 -17.52 7.16
CA THR A 143 -1.83 -17.76 8.41
C THR A 143 -2.60 -17.44 9.68
N GLY A 144 -3.74 -16.74 9.59
CA GLY A 144 -4.51 -16.24 10.74
C GLY A 144 -3.81 -15.13 11.54
N LYS A 145 -2.55 -14.81 11.23
CA LYS A 145 -1.76 -13.81 11.97
C LYS A 145 -2.27 -12.40 11.71
N ARG A 146 -2.17 -11.56 12.73
CA ARG A 146 -2.39 -10.10 12.66
C ARG A 146 -1.06 -9.39 12.82
N VAL A 147 -0.96 -8.21 12.24
CA VAL A 147 0.17 -7.30 12.47
C VAL A 147 -0.34 -5.99 13.06
N LYS A 148 0.52 -5.32 13.84
CA LYS A 148 0.27 -3.96 14.29
C LYS A 148 0.49 -3.01 13.12
N LEU A 149 -0.51 -2.16 12.88
CA LEU A 149 -0.49 -1.11 11.87
C LEU A 149 -0.27 0.25 12.54
N VAL A 150 0.42 1.15 11.85
CA VAL A 150 0.37 2.60 12.09
C VAL A 150 -0.48 3.20 10.98
N VAL A 151 -1.46 4.02 11.35
CA VAL A 151 -2.41 4.62 10.44
C VAL A 151 -2.39 6.13 10.59
N ASP A 152 -2.14 6.81 9.47
CA ASP A 152 -2.34 8.24 9.32
C ASP A 152 -3.74 8.51 8.74
N ARG A 153 -4.63 9.05 9.57
CA ARG A 153 -5.95 9.51 9.18
C ARG A 153 -5.91 10.99 8.82
N TYR A 154 -6.45 11.33 7.66
CA TYR A 154 -6.70 12.70 7.21
C TYR A 154 -8.20 12.92 7.07
N ALA A 155 -8.73 13.96 7.71
CA ALA A 155 -10.13 14.36 7.60
C ALA A 155 -10.24 15.66 6.79
N TYR A 156 -10.75 15.54 5.56
CA TYR A 156 -10.99 16.65 4.63
C TYR A 156 -12.45 17.09 4.71
N TYR A 157 -12.71 18.37 4.44
CA TYR A 157 -14.06 18.94 4.45
C TYR A 157 -14.36 19.73 3.18
N GLN A 158 -15.60 19.62 2.69
CA GLN A 158 -16.16 20.54 1.69
C GLN A 158 -17.69 20.52 1.75
N GLY A 159 -18.31 21.69 1.96
CA GLY A 159 -19.74 21.88 1.77
C GLY A 159 -20.63 20.87 2.50
N GLY A 160 -20.38 20.64 3.80
CA GLY A 160 -21.15 19.68 4.61
C GLY A 160 -20.80 18.20 4.41
N ARG A 161 -19.72 17.90 3.66
CA ARG A 161 -19.18 16.56 3.46
C ARG A 161 -17.81 16.44 4.12
N VAL A 162 -17.55 15.29 4.72
CA VAL A 162 -16.26 14.90 5.30
C VAL A 162 -15.74 13.67 4.57
N ALA A 163 -14.51 13.72 4.10
CA ALA A 163 -13.78 12.56 3.62
C ALA A 163 -12.73 12.17 4.65
N ILE A 164 -12.81 10.94 5.14
CA ILE A 164 -11.81 10.32 6.00
C ILE A 164 -10.92 9.46 5.09
N VAL A 165 -9.64 9.80 5.01
CA VAL A 165 -8.62 9.04 4.29
C VAL A 165 -7.67 8.43 5.31
N ASP A 166 -7.72 7.11 5.47
CA ASP A 166 -6.80 6.34 6.30
C ASP A 166 -5.71 5.74 5.43
N LEU A 167 -4.45 6.04 5.76
CA LEU A 167 -3.26 5.47 5.12
C LEU A 167 -2.52 4.65 6.17
N GLY A 168 -2.50 3.33 6.01
CA GLY A 168 -2.00 2.41 7.03
C GLY A 168 -0.95 1.45 6.50
N THR A 169 0.11 1.24 7.28
CA THR A 169 1.19 0.29 6.99
C THR A 169 1.57 -0.49 8.26
N ALA A 170 2.26 -1.62 8.13
CA ALA A 170 2.80 -2.34 9.27
C ALA A 170 3.87 -1.50 10.01
N VAL A 171 3.94 -1.64 11.34
CA VAL A 171 4.99 -0.98 12.14
C VAL A 171 6.37 -1.38 11.60
N GLY A 172 7.25 -0.40 11.38
CA GLY A 172 8.61 -0.61 10.90
C GLY A 172 8.77 -0.53 9.38
N VAL A 173 7.67 -0.36 8.62
CA VAL A 173 7.70 -0.16 7.17
C VAL A 173 7.68 1.34 6.85
N ASP A 174 8.57 1.79 5.97
CA ASP A 174 8.76 3.21 5.63
C ASP A 174 8.00 3.63 4.37
N ASN A 175 6.68 3.79 4.51
CA ASN A 175 5.82 4.28 3.42
C ASN A 175 5.57 5.80 3.49
N VAL A 176 6.40 6.55 4.21
CA VAL A 176 6.10 7.95 4.60
C VAL A 176 5.93 8.84 3.38
N ASP A 177 6.83 8.77 2.40
CA ASP A 177 6.79 9.67 1.24
C ASP A 177 5.67 9.32 0.26
N ALA A 178 5.45 8.03 -0.02
CA ALA A 178 4.31 7.56 -0.80
C ALA A 178 2.98 8.00 -0.18
N TYR A 179 2.81 7.85 1.14
CA TYR A 179 1.59 8.26 1.84
C TYR A 179 1.44 9.78 1.94
N ARG A 180 2.54 10.53 2.06
CA ARG A 180 2.51 11.99 1.94
C ARG A 180 2.02 12.43 0.56
N MET A 181 2.48 11.78 -0.50
CA MET A 181 2.01 12.06 -1.86
C MET A 181 0.52 11.71 -2.03
N ILE A 182 0.10 10.52 -1.59
CA ILE A 182 -1.30 10.07 -1.67
C ILE A 182 -2.23 11.03 -0.92
N SER A 183 -1.92 11.37 0.33
CA SER A 183 -2.75 12.30 1.12
C SER A 183 -2.88 13.67 0.43
N ARG A 184 -1.78 14.24 -0.06
CA ARG A 184 -1.79 15.52 -0.78
C ARG A 184 -2.52 15.49 -2.12
N SER A 185 -2.72 14.31 -2.71
CA SER A 185 -3.44 14.14 -3.97
C SER A 185 -4.96 14.15 -3.83
N PHE A 186 -5.50 13.99 -2.62
CA PHE A 186 -6.95 13.99 -2.40
C PHE A 186 -7.56 15.32 -2.84
N LYS A 187 -8.58 15.24 -3.68
CA LYS A 187 -9.35 16.40 -4.16
C LYS A 187 -10.81 16.05 -4.24
N TRP A 188 -11.65 16.93 -3.70
CA TRP A 188 -13.07 16.91 -4.02
C TRP A 188 -13.29 17.25 -5.50
N ARG A 189 -14.37 16.72 -6.06
CA ARG A 189 -14.82 16.92 -7.44
C ARG A 189 -16.21 17.52 -7.45
#